data_AF-A0A9P7FUV5-F1
#
_entry.id   AF-A0A9P7FUV5-F1
#
_cell.length_a   1.000
_cell.length_b   1.000
_cell.length_c   1.000
_cell.angle_alpha   90.00
_cell.angle_beta   90.00
_cell.angle_gamma   90.00
#
_symmetry.space_group_name_H-M   'P 1'
#
loop_
_entity.id
_entity.type
_entity.pdbx_description
1 polymer ?
#
loop_
_entity_poly.entity_id
_entity_poly.type
_entity_poly.pdbx_seq_one_letter_code
_entity_poly.pdbx_strand_id
1 'polypeptide(L)'
;MEEQGFTVTRHYAGLDTAWRAEYTVGTGGRVLGVNSEMDALPGIGHACGHNLIAICGLGIAVGVKEALVAHSVPGKVVLLGTPAEEGGGGKIILLKKDAYKEMDACLMQVHVPLFKGLHFTGVLIILQGSPFAGS
;
A
#
# COMPACT_ATOMS: atom_id res chain seq x y z
N MET A 1 -2.07 2.53 12.76
CA MET A 1 -2.18 1.14 12.26
C MET A 1 -2.19 0.13 13.38
N GLU A 2 -1.21 0.10 14.28
CA GLU A 2 -1.22 -0.76 15.48
C GLU A 2 -2.52 -0.59 16.30
N GLU A 3 -2.92 0.66 16.56
CA GLU A 3 -4.20 0.99 17.22
C GLU A 3 -5.45 0.52 16.46
N GLN A 4 -5.33 0.30 15.14
CA GLN A 4 -6.41 -0.20 14.29
C GLN A 4 -6.43 -1.74 14.22
N GLY A 5 -5.57 -2.40 15.01
CA GLY A 5 -5.45 -3.86 15.12
C GLY A 5 -4.54 -4.51 14.09
N PHE A 6 -3.80 -3.72 13.30
CA PHE A 6 -2.85 -4.26 12.31
C PHE A 6 -1.55 -4.71 12.98
N THR A 7 -0.99 -5.82 12.49
CA THR A 7 0.37 -6.22 12.79
C THR A 7 1.33 -5.37 11.96
N VAL A 8 2.20 -4.59 12.61
CA VAL A 8 3.13 -3.70 11.93
C VAL A 8 4.56 -4.21 12.04
N THR A 9 5.21 -4.42 10.90
CA THR A 9 6.63 -4.73 10.77
C THR A 9 7.37 -3.48 10.30
N ARG A 10 8.25 -2.94 11.15
CA ARG A 10 9.13 -1.80 10.82
C ARG A 10 10.42 -2.29 10.16
N HIS A 11 11.19 -1.38 9.55
CA HIS A 11 12.42 -1.71 8.82
C HIS A 11 12.20 -2.80 7.75
N TYR A 12 11.05 -2.76 7.09
CA TYR A 12 10.60 -3.86 6.25
C TYR A 12 11.52 -4.05 5.05
N ALA A 13 11.80 -5.31 4.71
CA ALA A 13 12.73 -5.68 3.65
C ALA A 13 14.12 -5.01 3.80
N GLY A 14 14.57 -4.74 5.04
CA GLY A 14 15.88 -4.14 5.32
C GLY A 14 16.04 -2.70 4.82
N LEU A 15 14.94 -1.96 4.69
CA LEU A 15 14.93 -0.52 4.42
C LEU A 15 14.52 0.19 5.70
N ASP A 16 15.34 1.12 6.19
CA ASP A 16 15.18 1.68 7.54
C ASP A 16 13.85 2.41 7.76
N THR A 17 13.30 3.00 6.71
CA THR A 17 12.06 3.78 6.75
C THR A 17 10.87 3.04 6.15
N ALA A 18 11.05 1.83 5.61
CA ALA A 18 9.95 1.03 5.12
C ALA A 18 9.22 0.33 6.27
N TRP A 19 7.91 0.15 6.11
CA TRP A 19 7.11 -0.66 7.02
C TRP A 19 6.02 -1.39 6.27
N ARG A 20 5.53 -2.47 6.88
CA ARG A 20 4.44 -3.29 6.40
C ARG A 20 3.42 -3.42 7.53
N ALA A 21 2.19 -3.01 7.28
CA ALA A 21 1.07 -3.22 8.19
C ALA A 21 0.10 -4.22 7.56
N GLU A 22 -0.28 -5.26 8.28
CA GLU A 22 -1.17 -6.30 7.75
C GLU A 22 -2.28 -6.68 8.72
N TYR A 23 -3.42 -7.07 8.15
CA TYR A 23 -4.58 -7.56 8.88
C TYR A 23 -5.21 -8.71 8.11
N THR A 24 -5.50 -9.82 8.80
CA THR A 24 -6.08 -11.02 8.21
C THR A 24 -7.41 -11.35 8.88
N VAL A 25 -8.43 -11.65 8.07
CA VAL A 25 -9.73 -12.15 8.51
C VAL A 25 -9.87 -13.59 8.05
N GLY A 26 -10.17 -14.50 8.97
CA GLY A 26 -10.34 -15.92 8.66
C GLY A 26 -9.07 -16.61 8.16
N THR A 27 -9.25 -17.72 7.46
CA THR A 27 -8.16 -18.49 6.82
C THR A 27 -8.41 -18.59 5.32
N GLY A 28 -7.35 -18.44 4.52
CA GLY A 28 -7.45 -18.35 3.06
C GLY A 28 -7.97 -16.98 2.58
N GLY A 29 -8.48 -16.94 1.34
CA GLY A 29 -8.98 -15.70 0.72
C GLY A 29 -7.92 -14.91 -0.05
N ARG A 30 -8.33 -13.74 -0.54
CA ARG A 30 -7.47 -12.87 -1.38
C ARG A 30 -6.66 -11.91 -0.53
N VAL A 31 -5.46 -11.61 -0.99
CA VAL A 31 -4.54 -10.65 -0.37
C VAL A 31 -4.51 -9.36 -1.20
N LEU A 32 -5.05 -8.28 -0.63
CA LEU A 32 -5.00 -6.96 -1.23
C LEU A 32 -3.83 -6.15 -0.65
N GLY A 33 -2.88 -5.79 -1.50
CA GLY A 33 -1.83 -4.84 -1.21
C GLY A 33 -2.25 -3.39 -1.46
N VAL A 34 -1.75 -2.48 -0.66
CA VAL A 34 -1.90 -1.03 -0.82
C VAL A 34 -0.54 -0.38 -0.59
N ASN A 35 -0.08 0.44 -1.53
CA ASN A 35 1.12 1.25 -1.35
C ASN A 35 0.76 2.61 -0.76
N SER A 36 1.46 2.99 0.30
CA SER A 36 1.39 4.29 0.96
C SER A 36 2.76 4.96 0.81
N GLU A 37 2.87 5.90 -0.12
CA GLU A 37 4.06 6.73 -0.25
C GLU A 37 4.08 7.80 0.84
N MET A 38 5.26 8.00 1.44
CA MET A 38 5.43 8.90 2.59
C MET A 38 6.53 9.94 2.39
N ASP A 39 7.14 9.99 1.21
CA ASP A 39 8.29 10.88 0.99
C ASP A 39 7.86 12.34 0.83
N ALA A 40 8.66 13.26 1.36
CA ALA A 40 8.53 14.70 1.13
C ALA A 40 9.85 15.24 0.55
N LEU A 41 9.76 16.15 -0.41
CA LEU A 41 10.90 16.71 -1.13
C LEU A 41 11.88 17.45 -0.19
N PRO A 42 13.21 17.17 -0.25
CA PRO A 42 14.20 17.89 0.52
C PRO A 42 14.23 19.36 0.08
N GLY A 43 13.95 20.25 1.03
CA GLY A 43 14.01 21.71 0.84
C GLY A 43 12.70 22.41 0.45
N ILE A 44 11.61 21.68 0.11
CA ILE A 44 10.32 22.28 -0.28
C ILE A 44 9.16 21.83 0.64
N GLY A 45 9.35 20.75 1.42
CA GLY A 45 8.33 20.23 2.33
C GLY A 45 7.22 19.45 1.58
N HIS A 46 6.00 19.43 2.13
CA HIS A 46 4.83 18.70 1.62
C HIS A 46 4.16 19.31 0.35
N ALA A 47 4.94 19.81 -0.61
CA ALA A 47 4.40 20.52 -1.76
C ALA A 47 3.81 19.62 -2.88
N CYS A 48 4.09 18.31 -2.87
CA CYS A 48 3.62 17.35 -3.90
C CYS A 48 2.37 16.54 -3.54
N GLY A 49 1.77 16.71 -2.35
CA GLY A 49 0.54 15.99 -1.98
C GLY A 49 0.71 14.53 -1.54
N HIS A 50 1.94 14.09 -1.22
CA HIS A 50 2.20 12.71 -0.75
C HIS A 50 1.56 12.40 0.61
N ASN A 51 1.26 13.40 1.43
CA ASN A 51 0.37 13.25 2.59
C ASN A 51 -1.01 12.70 2.21
N LEU A 52 -1.55 13.15 1.09
CA LEU A 52 -2.83 12.64 0.60
C LEU A 52 -2.70 11.16 0.20
N ILE A 53 -1.59 10.78 -0.44
CA ILE A 53 -1.34 9.38 -0.82
C ILE A 53 -1.22 8.49 0.43
N ALA A 54 -0.50 8.94 1.46
CA ALA A 54 -0.39 8.23 2.72
C ALA A 54 -1.75 8.08 3.43
N ILE A 55 -2.52 9.17 3.52
CA ILE A 55 -3.85 9.17 4.16
C ILE A 55 -4.85 8.32 3.35
N CYS A 56 -4.80 8.36 2.02
CA CYS A 56 -5.64 7.52 1.17
C CYS A 56 -5.28 6.04 1.30
N GLY A 57 -3.99 5.70 1.34
CA GLY A 57 -3.54 4.32 1.59
C GLY A 57 -4.04 3.79 2.93
N LEU A 58 -3.95 4.61 3.98
CA LEU A 58 -4.51 4.30 5.30
C LEU A 58 -6.03 4.09 5.24
N GLY A 59 -6.77 5.00 4.57
CA GLY A 59 -8.21 4.92 4.42
C GLY A 59 -8.66 3.66 3.68
N ILE A 60 -7.95 3.28 2.61
CA ILE A 60 -8.21 2.03 1.88
C ILE A 60 -7.96 0.83 2.80
N ALA A 61 -6.83 0.80 3.51
CA ALA A 61 -6.49 -0.34 4.38
C ALA A 61 -7.54 -0.55 5.49
N VAL A 62 -7.95 0.53 6.15
CA VAL A 62 -8.99 0.48 7.19
C VAL A 62 -10.35 0.13 6.59
N GLY A 63 -10.75 0.76 5.47
CA GLY A 63 -12.02 0.47 4.82
C GLY A 63 -12.14 -0.97 4.35
N VAL A 64 -11.08 -1.54 3.78
CA VAL A 64 -11.03 -2.95 3.37
C VAL A 64 -11.09 -3.87 4.58
N LYS A 65 -10.35 -3.57 5.65
CA LYS A 65 -10.44 -4.33 6.92
C LYS A 65 -11.89 -4.38 7.40
N GLU A 66 -12.54 -3.23 7.53
CA GLU A 66 -13.92 -3.15 8.04
C GLU A 66 -14.89 -3.90 7.12
N ALA A 67 -14.72 -3.81 5.79
CA ALA A 67 -15.54 -4.57 4.84
C ALA A 67 -15.34 -6.09 4.98
N LEU A 68 -14.10 -6.58 5.13
CA LEU A 68 -13.82 -8.00 5.34
C LEU A 68 -14.48 -8.52 6.62
N VAL A 69 -14.39 -7.74 7.71
CA VAL A 69 -14.99 -8.09 9.00
C VAL A 69 -16.52 -8.06 8.93
N ALA A 70 -17.09 -6.97 8.43
CA ALA A 70 -18.55 -6.77 8.37
C ALA A 70 -19.26 -7.82 7.52
N HIS A 71 -18.62 -8.28 6.44
CA HIS A 71 -19.18 -9.28 5.54
C HIS A 71 -18.68 -10.71 5.80
N SER A 72 -17.88 -10.92 6.85
CA SER A 72 -17.25 -12.23 7.17
C SER A 72 -16.52 -12.85 5.98
N VAL A 73 -15.88 -12.00 5.15
CA VAL A 73 -15.15 -12.45 3.97
C VAL A 73 -13.71 -12.77 4.37
N PRO A 74 -13.24 -14.01 4.14
CA PRO A 74 -11.85 -14.35 4.42
C PRO A 74 -10.92 -13.61 3.45
N GLY A 75 -9.84 -13.06 3.97
CA GLY A 75 -8.87 -12.33 3.18
C GLY A 75 -7.85 -11.57 4.02
N LYS A 76 -6.89 -10.96 3.35
CA LYS A 76 -5.84 -10.16 3.97
C LYS A 76 -5.75 -8.80 3.29
N VAL A 77 -5.54 -7.76 4.09
CA VAL A 77 -5.13 -6.44 3.59
C VAL A 77 -3.73 -6.12 4.10
N VAL A 78 -2.87 -5.65 3.19
CA VAL A 78 -1.48 -5.29 3.47
C VAL A 78 -1.24 -3.86 3.01
N LEU A 79 -0.85 -2.98 3.92
CA LEU A 79 -0.43 -1.61 3.65
C LEU A 79 1.10 -1.54 3.72
N LEU A 80 1.74 -1.17 2.62
CA LEU A 80 3.18 -0.99 2.52
C LEU A 80 3.53 0.50 2.59
N GLY A 81 4.28 0.90 3.61
CA GLY A 81 4.95 2.18 3.65
C GLY A 81 6.21 2.12 2.80
N THR A 82 6.22 2.78 1.65
CA THR A 82 7.34 2.73 0.71
C THR A 82 8.22 3.98 0.84
N PRO A 83 9.54 3.84 1.09
CA PRO A 83 10.45 4.98 1.17
C PRO A 83 11.20 5.29 -0.14
N ALA A 84 11.69 6.52 -0.24
CA ALA A 84 12.67 7.06 -1.19
C ALA A 84 12.34 6.91 -2.69
N GLU A 85 11.33 7.62 -3.17
CA GLU A 85 11.04 7.84 -4.60
C GLU A 85 12.11 8.69 -5.31
N GLU A 86 12.79 9.60 -4.61
CA GLU A 86 13.79 10.51 -5.20
C GLU A 86 15.11 9.85 -5.61
N GLY A 87 15.41 8.67 -5.07
CA GLY A 87 16.50 7.81 -5.53
C GLY A 87 16.05 6.79 -6.59
N GLY A 88 14.77 6.78 -6.97
CA GLY A 88 14.15 5.88 -7.95
C GLY A 88 14.10 4.40 -7.57
N GLY A 89 14.57 4.03 -6.37
CA GLY A 89 14.93 2.65 -6.04
C GLY A 89 14.00 1.90 -5.09
N GLY A 90 13.24 2.60 -4.23
CA GLY A 90 12.54 1.97 -3.09
C GLY A 90 11.59 0.85 -3.49
N LYS A 91 10.71 1.11 -4.46
CA LYS A 91 9.73 0.11 -4.95
C LYS A 91 10.40 -1.04 -5.70
N ILE A 92 11.47 -0.77 -6.45
CA ILE A 92 12.25 -1.79 -7.15
C ILE A 92 12.94 -2.70 -6.15
N ILE A 93 13.47 -2.16 -5.05
CA ILE A 93 14.07 -2.95 -3.96
C ILE A 93 13.01 -3.82 -3.29
N LEU A 94 11.83 -3.27 -2.98
CA LEU A 94 10.72 -4.03 -2.42
C LEU A 94 10.27 -5.17 -3.36
N LEU A 95 10.15 -4.89 -4.66
CA LEU A 95 9.82 -5.90 -5.66
C LEU A 95 10.88 -7.01 -5.73
N LYS A 96 12.17 -6.65 -5.73
CA LYS A 96 13.28 -7.61 -5.71
C LYS A 96 13.37 -8.42 -4.41
N LYS A 97 12.82 -7.91 -3.32
CA LYS A 97 12.78 -8.58 -2.01
C LYS A 97 11.45 -9.29 -1.75
N ASP A 98 10.72 -9.65 -2.81
CA ASP A 98 9.47 -10.41 -2.76
C ASP A 98 8.35 -9.75 -1.91
N ALA A 99 8.40 -8.44 -1.67
CA ALA A 99 7.43 -7.73 -0.84
C ALA A 99 5.98 -7.86 -1.33
N TYR A 100 5.78 -8.07 -2.64
CA TYR A 100 4.49 -8.16 -3.30
C TYR A 100 4.05 -9.59 -3.63
N LYS A 101 4.89 -10.58 -3.37
CA LYS A 101 4.72 -11.96 -3.86
C LYS A 101 3.45 -12.65 -3.37
N GLU A 102 2.97 -12.28 -2.19
CA GLU A 102 1.75 -12.84 -1.62
C GLU A 102 0.48 -12.10 -2.03
N MET A 103 0.59 -10.95 -2.70
CA MET A 103 -0.55 -10.08 -3.02
C MET A 103 -1.21 -10.55 -4.32
N ASP A 104 -2.54 -10.71 -4.32
CA ASP A 104 -3.32 -10.98 -5.54
C ASP A 104 -3.51 -9.71 -6.39
N ALA A 105 -3.57 -8.55 -5.73
CA ALA A 105 -3.62 -7.25 -6.35
C ALA A 105 -2.93 -6.23 -5.45
N CYS A 106 -2.24 -5.26 -6.03
CA CYS A 106 -1.65 -4.14 -5.29
C CYS A 106 -2.15 -2.82 -5.87
N LEU A 107 -2.73 -1.99 -5.00
CA LEU A 107 -3.28 -0.70 -5.36
C LEU A 107 -2.37 0.42 -4.89
N MET A 108 -2.30 1.49 -5.66
CA MET A 108 -1.74 2.75 -5.22
C MET A 108 -2.64 3.89 -5.72
N GLN A 109 -3.11 4.71 -4.79
CA GLN A 109 -3.82 5.93 -5.13
C GLN A 109 -2.80 7.04 -5.35
N VAL A 110 -2.72 7.56 -6.57
CA VAL A 110 -1.79 8.65 -6.92
C VAL A 110 -2.58 9.96 -6.98
N HIS A 111 -2.14 10.98 -6.26
CA HIS A 111 -2.63 12.35 -6.43
C HIS A 111 -1.53 13.19 -7.10
N VAL A 112 -1.71 13.56 -8.36
CA VAL A 112 -0.81 14.48 -9.07
C VAL A 112 -1.29 15.93 -8.89
N PRO A 113 -0.43 16.89 -8.52
CA PRO A 113 -0.83 18.30 -8.44
C PRO A 113 -1.15 18.86 -9.83
N LEU A 114 -2.19 19.69 -9.86
CA LEU A 114 -2.86 20.21 -11.05
C LEU A 114 -1.95 21.03 -11.99
N PHE A 115 -1.86 20.60 -13.25
CA PHE A 115 -1.82 21.55 -14.37
C PHE A 115 -3.12 21.42 -15.18
N LYS A 116 -3.94 22.48 -15.12
CA LYS A 116 -5.12 22.76 -15.99
C LYS A 116 -6.28 21.75 -15.99
N GLY A 117 -7.13 21.80 -14.95
CA GLY A 117 -8.59 21.73 -15.12
C GLY A 117 -9.25 20.41 -15.52
N LEU A 118 -8.59 19.26 -15.36
CA LEU A 118 -9.19 17.95 -15.63
C LEU A 118 -9.09 17.06 -14.38
N HIS A 119 -10.23 16.64 -13.85
CA HIS A 119 -10.29 15.78 -12.67
C HIS A 119 -10.00 14.33 -13.08
N PHE A 120 -8.77 13.85 -12.83
CA PHE A 120 -8.44 12.43 -12.93
C PHE A 120 -8.14 11.86 -11.55
N THR A 121 -9.07 11.07 -11.02
CA THR A 121 -8.81 10.18 -9.88
C THR A 121 -8.18 8.91 -10.45
N GLY A 122 -6.84 8.85 -10.48
CA GLY A 122 -6.12 7.69 -10.98
C GLY A 122 -5.91 6.64 -9.89
N VAL A 123 -6.41 5.42 -10.12
CA VAL A 123 -5.97 4.23 -9.37
C VAL A 123 -4.92 3.53 -10.23
N LEU A 124 -3.68 3.49 -9.77
CA LEU A 124 -2.69 2.59 -10.37
C LEU A 124 -2.86 1.21 -9.74
N ILE A 125 -3.31 0.26 -10.54
CA ILE A 125 -3.41 -1.15 -10.14
C ILE A 125 -2.16 -1.86 -10.66
N ILE A 126 -1.29 -2.29 -9.76
CA ILE A 126 -0.22 -3.23 -10.07
C ILE A 126 -0.78 -4.63 -9.78
N LEU A 127 -1.27 -5.31 -10.82
CA LEU A 127 -1.67 -6.71 -10.73
C LEU A 127 -0.43 -7.59 -10.83
N GLN A 128 0.09 -8.07 -9.70
CA GLN A 128 0.98 -9.23 -9.69
C GLN A 128 0.11 -10.45 -9.42
N GLY A 129 -0.14 -11.26 -10.45
CA GLY A 129 -0.88 -12.50 -10.30
C GLY A 129 -0.01 -13.56 -9.63
N SER A 130 -0.38 -13.99 -8.42
CA SER A 130 0.03 -15.31 -7.94
C SER A 130 -0.55 -16.36 -8.90
N PRO A 131 0.22 -17.41 -9.30
CA PRO A 131 -0.35 -18.47 -10.11
C PRO A 131 -1.50 -19.08 -9.32
N PHE A 132 -2.66 -19.16 -9.98
CA PHE A 132 -3.87 -19.80 -9.49
C PHE A 132 -3.52 -21.23 -9.04
N ALA A 133 -3.23 -21.43 -7.76
CA ALA A 133 -3.13 -22.76 -7.18
C ALA A 133 -4.57 -23.26 -7.01
N GLY A 134 -5.02 -23.97 -8.04
CA GLY A 134 -6.31 -24.63 -8.08
C GLY A 134 -6.48 -25.61 -6.92
N SER A 135 -7.75 -25.75 -6.56
CA SER A 135 -8.40 -26.81 -5.78
C SER A 135 -7.72 -28.16 -5.75
#